data_AF-A0A7Y7Y3M1-F1
#
_entry.id   AF-A0A7Y7Y3M1-F1
#
_cell.length_a   1.000
_cell.length_b   1.000
_cell.length_c   1.000
_cell.angle_alpha   90.00
_cell.angle_beta   90.00
_cell.angle_gamma   90.00
#
_symmetry.space_group_name_H-M   'P 1'
#
loop_
_entity.id
_entity.type
_entity.pdbx_description
1 polymer ?
#
loop_
_entity_poly.entity_id
_entity_poly.type
_entity_poly.pdbx_seq_one_letter_code
_entity_poly.pdbx_strand_id
1 'polypeptide(L)'
;MDSKTLSAARAFLHSINTGANRRLFYPGSGNDVGCSVGLFWNICDSFYLIDPFHAPVGQLTSGLLAQMAQGTAGYMEGMRVAHSSYEDGFIEGSQPCRRYQVSLQGELARKRLCFVTCGTNEWLDTTPNVRYNVAICKDYAGIEEGVDNDYPYAEIWGRLNRHGIFAETIGAQRSIEAFNFAKYQFYGFRPLFKVVTASNGRIGFGDGFCLFQKVDSATADDYRHRLDIMGGLAGQIIEALDPFYGANNYTPSALQHKDHVNAQNTELHKIMTEGVISNWSQLRQSPLFISWMKARIDTPISDELLFELLVPFRLEMLGSW
;
A
#
# COMPACT_ATOMS: atom_id res chain seq x y z
N MET A 1 11.57 -0.60 5.79
CA MET A 1 10.59 0.23 6.53
C MET A 1 10.58 -0.22 7.97
N ASP A 2 10.67 0.70 8.93
CA ASP A 2 10.69 0.36 10.37
C ASP A 2 9.33 -0.12 10.87
N SER A 3 9.32 -0.93 11.92
CA SER A 3 8.10 -1.40 12.60
C SER A 3 7.82 -0.60 13.87
N LYS A 4 6.54 -0.33 14.15
CA LYS A 4 6.06 0.28 15.39
C LYS A 4 4.92 -0.55 15.98
N THR A 5 4.94 -0.75 17.30
CA THR A 5 3.76 -1.28 18.00
C THR A 5 2.59 -0.33 17.85
N LEU A 6 1.36 -0.83 18.01
CA LEU A 6 0.14 -0.01 17.91
C LEU A 6 0.16 1.28 18.75
N SER A 7 0.64 1.20 20.00
CA SER A 7 0.73 2.36 20.89
C SER A 7 1.76 3.39 20.37
N ALA A 8 2.93 2.93 19.93
CA ALA A 8 3.96 3.80 19.36
C ALA A 8 3.53 4.39 18.00
N ALA A 9 2.83 3.61 17.19
CA ALA A 9 2.23 4.06 15.94
C ALA A 9 1.20 5.17 16.19
N ARG A 10 0.24 4.96 17.11
CA ARG A 10 -0.76 5.96 17.49
C ARG A 10 -0.13 7.26 18.00
N ALA A 11 0.89 7.15 18.85
CA ALA A 11 1.61 8.32 19.38
C ALA A 11 2.34 9.09 18.27
N PHE A 12 2.98 8.39 17.34
CA PHE A 12 3.64 9.02 16.20
C PHE A 12 2.63 9.69 15.27
N LEU A 13 1.54 9.01 14.95
CA LEU A 13 0.47 9.53 14.10
C LEU A 13 -0.14 10.82 14.65
N HIS A 14 -0.25 10.93 15.97
CA HIS A 14 -0.72 12.15 16.63
C HIS A 14 0.18 13.38 16.39
N SER A 15 1.48 13.19 16.10
CA SER A 15 2.39 14.29 15.80
C SER A 15 2.38 14.71 14.33
N ILE A 16 1.73 13.96 13.44
CA ILE A 16 1.65 14.27 12.01
C ILE A 16 0.50 15.25 11.75
N ASN A 17 0.82 16.39 11.13
CA ASN A 17 -0.21 17.28 10.59
C ASN A 17 -0.73 16.71 9.26
N THR A 18 -1.99 16.25 9.26
CA THR A 18 -2.66 15.71 8.07
C THR A 18 -3.63 16.72 7.42
N GLY A 19 -3.70 17.97 7.91
CA GLY A 19 -4.60 19.01 7.38
C GLY A 19 -6.01 19.02 7.98
N ALA A 20 -6.95 19.70 7.32
CA ALA A 20 -8.26 20.09 7.88
C ALA A 20 -9.39 19.05 7.73
N ASN A 21 -9.27 18.03 6.88
CA ASN A 21 -10.36 17.11 6.53
C ASN A 21 -10.25 15.76 7.25
N ARG A 22 -10.44 15.75 8.56
CA ARG A 22 -10.23 14.62 9.46
C ARG A 22 -11.19 13.44 9.20
N ARG A 23 -10.98 12.69 8.12
CA ARG A 23 -11.85 11.60 7.67
C ARG A 23 -11.02 10.38 7.32
N LEU A 24 -11.47 9.23 7.80
CA LEU A 24 -10.93 7.92 7.44
C LEU A 24 -11.85 7.24 6.44
N PHE A 25 -11.26 6.72 5.39
CA PHE A 25 -11.91 5.95 4.35
C PHE A 25 -11.42 4.50 4.40
N TYR A 26 -12.32 3.53 4.60
CA TYR A 26 -11.95 2.13 4.73
C TYR A 26 -12.87 1.19 3.94
N PRO A 27 -12.55 0.93 2.67
CA PRO A 27 -13.20 -0.06 1.84
C PRO A 27 -12.82 -1.47 2.29
N GLY A 28 -13.80 -2.37 2.38
CA GLY A 28 -13.53 -3.74 2.82
C GLY A 28 -13.23 -3.85 4.31
N SER A 29 -13.93 -3.04 5.12
CA SER A 29 -13.73 -3.02 6.56
C SER A 29 -13.99 -4.42 7.17
N GLY A 30 -13.08 -4.91 8.03
CA GLY A 30 -13.12 -6.27 8.57
C GLY A 30 -12.84 -6.35 10.08
N ASN A 31 -12.39 -7.51 10.57
CA ASN A 31 -12.20 -7.77 12.01
C ASN A 31 -11.16 -6.86 12.71
N ASP A 32 -10.36 -6.12 11.95
CA ASP A 32 -9.36 -5.14 12.41
C ASP A 32 -9.88 -3.69 12.40
N VAL A 33 -11.19 -3.48 12.18
CA VAL A 33 -11.82 -2.16 12.26
C VAL A 33 -11.52 -1.49 13.59
N GLY A 34 -11.56 -2.24 14.70
CA GLY A 34 -11.20 -1.73 16.02
C GLY A 34 -9.83 -1.08 16.00
N CYS A 35 -8.80 -1.86 15.62
CA CYS A 35 -7.41 -1.42 15.45
C CYS A 35 -7.29 -0.12 14.64
N SER A 36 -7.95 -0.07 13.48
CA SER A 36 -7.93 1.10 12.60
C SER A 36 -8.57 2.33 13.25
N VAL A 37 -9.73 2.18 13.88
CA VAL A 37 -10.42 3.27 14.58
C VAL A 37 -9.58 3.82 15.74
N GLY A 38 -8.98 2.95 16.56
CA GLY A 38 -8.13 3.39 17.67
C GLY A 38 -6.83 4.05 17.21
N LEU A 39 -6.20 3.51 16.17
CA LEU A 39 -4.96 4.03 15.62
C LEU A 39 -5.12 5.45 15.06
N PHE A 40 -6.22 5.69 14.33
CA PHE A 40 -6.50 6.97 13.68
C PHE A 40 -7.45 7.87 14.48
N TRP A 41 -7.76 7.51 15.74
CA TRP A 41 -8.70 8.25 16.59
C TRP A 41 -8.38 9.73 16.66
N ASN A 42 -7.12 10.11 16.84
CA ASN A 42 -6.75 11.51 17.03
C ASN A 42 -6.62 12.29 15.72
N ILE A 43 -6.63 11.60 14.57
CA ILE A 43 -6.49 12.21 13.25
C ILE A 43 -7.85 12.40 12.58
N CYS A 44 -8.80 11.49 12.81
CA CYS A 44 -10.05 11.44 12.07
C CYS A 44 -11.24 11.72 12.99
N ASP A 45 -12.14 12.61 12.61
CA ASP A 45 -13.39 12.91 13.33
C ASP A 45 -14.57 12.06 12.83
N SER A 46 -14.42 11.45 11.65
CA SER A 46 -15.40 10.52 11.08
C SER A 46 -14.70 9.36 10.38
N PHE A 47 -15.28 8.16 10.54
CA PHE A 47 -14.78 6.89 10.02
C PHE A 47 -15.82 6.30 9.08
N TYR A 48 -15.52 6.27 7.78
CA TYR A 48 -16.38 5.69 6.76
C TYR A 48 -15.93 4.26 6.47
N LEU A 49 -16.69 3.31 7.00
CA LEU A 49 -16.46 1.88 6.89
C LEU A 49 -17.41 1.33 5.82
N ILE A 50 -16.86 0.87 4.70
CA ILE A 50 -17.66 0.30 3.61
C ILE A 50 -17.65 -1.21 3.72
N ASP A 51 -18.84 -1.80 3.64
CA ASP A 51 -19.04 -3.22 3.45
C ASP A 51 -19.17 -3.52 1.94
N PRO A 52 -18.17 -4.16 1.32
CA PRO A 52 -18.15 -4.40 -0.12
C PRO A 52 -19.06 -5.55 -0.57
N PHE A 53 -19.54 -6.41 0.33
CA PHE A 53 -20.15 -7.69 -0.06
C PHE A 53 -21.69 -7.69 -0.06
N HIS A 54 -22.33 -6.53 0.09
CA HIS A 54 -23.80 -6.40 0.17
C HIS A 54 -24.48 -7.39 1.15
N ALA A 55 -23.75 -7.91 2.14
CA ALA A 55 -24.34 -8.80 3.13
C ALA A 55 -25.43 -8.04 3.91
N PRO A 56 -26.49 -8.70 4.41
CA PRO A 56 -27.50 -8.04 5.21
C PRO A 56 -26.84 -7.41 6.46
N VAL A 57 -26.61 -6.10 6.34
CA VAL A 57 -25.89 -5.11 7.17
C VAL A 57 -25.98 -5.29 8.67
N GLY A 58 -27.04 -5.95 9.14
CA GLY A 58 -27.33 -6.15 10.56
C GLY A 58 -26.31 -7.02 11.29
N GLN A 59 -25.88 -8.15 10.70
CA GLN A 59 -25.16 -9.17 11.48
C GLN A 59 -23.66 -8.88 11.64
N LEU A 60 -22.97 -8.43 10.59
CA LEU A 60 -21.53 -8.12 10.66
C LEU A 60 -21.28 -6.81 11.43
N THR A 61 -22.07 -5.76 11.17
CA THR A 61 -21.93 -4.45 11.85
C THR A 61 -22.17 -4.54 13.36
N SER A 62 -23.23 -5.24 13.77
CA SER A 62 -23.56 -5.39 15.20
C SER A 62 -22.51 -6.24 15.93
N GLY A 63 -21.98 -7.29 15.29
CA GLY A 63 -20.88 -8.08 15.81
C GLY A 63 -19.61 -7.25 16.03
N LEU A 64 -19.18 -6.47 15.03
CA LEU A 64 -17.99 -5.62 15.13
C LEU A 64 -18.15 -4.52 16.19
N LEU A 65 -19.30 -3.87 16.25
CA LEU A 65 -19.61 -2.88 17.30
C LEU A 65 -19.61 -3.51 18.68
N ALA A 66 -20.22 -4.69 18.84
CA ALA A 66 -20.23 -5.42 20.11
C ALA A 66 -18.81 -5.80 20.55
N GLN A 67 -17.97 -6.28 19.62
CA GLN A 67 -16.57 -6.59 19.91
C GLN A 67 -15.78 -5.34 20.35
N MET A 68 -15.96 -4.21 19.66
CA MET A 68 -15.32 -2.95 20.06
C MET A 68 -15.83 -2.43 21.41
N ALA A 69 -17.12 -2.59 21.71
CA ALA A 69 -17.68 -2.20 23.02
C ALA A 69 -17.18 -3.10 24.16
N GLN A 70 -17.07 -4.40 23.90
CA GLN A 70 -16.57 -5.39 24.85
C GLN A 70 -15.04 -5.35 25.01
N GLY A 71 -14.33 -4.65 24.11
CA GLY A 71 -12.87 -4.61 24.08
C GLY A 71 -12.24 -5.94 23.65
N THR A 72 -12.96 -6.70 22.82
CA THR A 72 -12.57 -8.01 22.28
C THR A 72 -12.29 -7.96 20.78
N ALA A 73 -12.35 -6.77 20.17
CA ALA A 73 -11.95 -6.57 18.77
C ALA A 73 -10.47 -6.93 18.58
N GLY A 74 -10.18 -7.66 17.50
CA GLY A 74 -8.83 -8.14 17.23
C GLY A 74 -7.80 -7.01 17.15
N TYR A 75 -6.60 -7.28 17.69
CA TYR A 75 -5.49 -6.33 17.77
C TYR A 75 -5.75 -5.08 18.63
N MET A 76 -6.91 -4.99 19.26
CA MET A 76 -7.28 -3.88 20.15
C MET A 76 -7.89 -4.40 21.45
N GLU A 77 -7.37 -5.52 21.95
CA GLU A 77 -7.81 -6.09 23.22
C GLU A 77 -7.70 -5.04 24.34
N GLY A 78 -8.80 -4.82 25.05
CA GLY A 78 -8.89 -3.88 26.17
C GLY A 78 -9.27 -2.43 25.80
N MET A 79 -9.22 -2.03 24.53
CA MET A 79 -9.77 -0.73 24.12
C MET A 79 -11.28 -0.82 23.92
N ARG A 80 -12.05 -0.03 24.66
CA ARG A 80 -13.51 -0.04 24.61
C ARG A 80 -14.06 1.16 23.88
N VAL A 81 -15.01 0.92 22.98
CA VAL A 81 -15.77 1.98 22.30
C VAL A 81 -17.20 1.98 22.83
N ALA A 82 -17.61 3.06 23.50
CA ALA A 82 -19.02 3.29 23.78
C ALA A 82 -19.69 3.88 22.53
N HIS A 83 -20.92 3.46 22.25
CA HIS A 83 -21.67 3.94 21.09
C HIS A 83 -23.14 4.26 21.44
N SER A 84 -23.73 5.21 20.72
CA SER A 84 -25.17 5.47 20.75
C SER A 84 -25.96 4.39 19.99
N SER A 85 -27.29 4.47 20.07
CA SER A 85 -28.15 3.86 19.04
C SER A 85 -27.77 4.39 17.65
N TYR A 86 -28.02 3.60 16.61
CA TYR A 86 -27.75 4.03 15.25
C TYR A 86 -28.78 5.07 14.81
N GLU A 87 -28.33 6.01 13.97
CA GLU A 87 -29.18 6.88 13.18
C GLU A 87 -29.01 6.53 11.70
N ASP A 88 -30.12 6.47 10.96
CA ASP A 88 -30.05 6.43 9.51
C ASP A 88 -29.56 7.79 8.99
N GLY A 89 -28.84 7.76 7.87
CA GLY A 89 -28.37 8.97 7.22
C GLY A 89 -27.62 8.68 5.95
N PHE A 90 -26.85 9.66 5.50
CA PHE A 90 -26.06 9.58 4.28
C PHE A 90 -24.62 10.01 4.55
N ILE A 91 -23.66 9.46 3.80
CA ILE A 91 -22.36 10.10 3.67
C ILE A 91 -22.57 11.39 2.87
N GLU A 92 -22.61 12.55 3.52
CA GLU A 92 -22.59 13.88 2.85
C GLU A 92 -23.45 13.99 1.56
N GLY A 93 -24.63 13.35 1.53
CA GLY A 93 -25.55 13.35 0.39
C GLY A 93 -25.36 12.28 -0.69
N SER A 94 -24.55 11.24 -0.46
CA SER A 94 -24.27 10.21 -1.46
C SER A 94 -24.96 8.86 -1.18
N GLN A 95 -24.52 8.15 -0.15
CA GLN A 95 -24.88 6.75 0.10
C GLN A 95 -25.54 6.58 1.46
N PRO A 96 -26.66 5.83 1.56
CA PRO A 96 -27.26 5.47 2.83
C PRO A 96 -26.24 4.79 3.75
N CYS A 97 -26.23 5.20 5.00
CA CYS A 97 -25.35 4.66 6.01
C CYS A 97 -26.03 4.62 7.38
N ARG A 98 -25.59 3.66 8.21
CA ARG A 98 -25.89 3.67 9.64
C ARG A 98 -24.78 4.39 10.35
N ARG A 99 -25.14 5.43 11.10
CA ARG A 99 -24.17 6.26 11.83
C ARG A 99 -24.30 6.02 13.31
N TYR A 100 -23.16 5.95 13.97
CA TYR A 100 -23.04 5.78 15.42
C TYR A 100 -22.19 6.91 15.95
N GLN A 101 -22.67 7.58 17.00
CA GLN A 101 -21.82 8.43 17.82
C GLN A 101 -20.99 7.51 18.70
N VAL A 102 -19.67 7.61 18.61
CA VAL A 102 -18.74 6.74 19.32
C VAL A 102 -17.80 7.55 20.20
N SER A 103 -17.40 6.99 21.33
CA SER A 103 -16.34 7.51 22.20
C SER A 103 -15.41 6.38 22.61
N LEU A 104 -14.11 6.61 22.44
CA LEU A 104 -13.07 5.71 22.91
C LEU A 104 -12.85 5.92 24.41
N GLN A 105 -12.76 4.83 25.19
CA GLN A 105 -12.52 4.91 26.62
C GLN A 105 -11.23 5.69 26.93
N GLY A 106 -11.33 6.67 27.82
CA GLY A 106 -10.23 7.56 28.18
C GLY A 106 -10.06 8.79 27.28
N GLU A 107 -10.84 8.89 26.20
CA GLU A 107 -10.86 10.05 25.31
C GLU A 107 -12.10 10.92 25.53
N LEU A 108 -11.94 12.24 25.48
CA LEU A 108 -13.03 13.20 25.67
C LEU A 108 -13.86 13.42 24.38
N ALA A 109 -13.23 13.26 23.22
CA ALA A 109 -13.86 13.55 21.94
C ALA A 109 -14.88 12.46 21.56
N ARG A 110 -16.08 12.88 21.14
CA ARG A 110 -17.05 12.01 20.45
C ARG A 110 -16.84 12.13 18.95
N LYS A 111 -16.93 10.99 18.25
CA LYS A 111 -16.66 10.87 16.81
C LYS A 111 -17.75 10.08 16.12
N ARG A 112 -17.74 10.07 14.79
CA ARG A 112 -18.74 9.37 13.99
C ARG A 112 -18.16 8.10 13.37
N LEU A 113 -18.85 6.99 13.59
CA LEU A 113 -18.60 5.74 12.87
C LEU A 113 -19.76 5.53 11.90
N CYS A 114 -19.46 5.48 10.60
CA CYS A 114 -20.44 5.40 9.53
C CYS A 114 -20.25 4.08 8.80
N PHE A 115 -21.24 3.18 8.89
CA PHE A 115 -21.28 1.94 8.13
C PHE A 115 -22.09 2.16 6.86
N VAL A 116 -21.44 1.98 5.73
CA VAL A 116 -21.96 2.32 4.42
C VAL A 116 -22.31 1.04 3.69
N THR A 117 -23.54 0.99 3.18
CA THR A 117 -23.99 -0.03 2.22
C THR A 117 -23.86 0.49 0.82
N CYS A 118 -22.86 -0.01 0.10
CA CYS A 118 -22.65 0.30 -1.30
C CYS A 118 -21.82 -0.81 -1.92
N GLY A 119 -21.99 -1.05 -3.23
CA GLY A 119 -21.09 -1.92 -3.95
C GLY A 119 -19.67 -1.36 -3.91
N THR A 120 -18.73 -2.24 -4.20
CA THR A 120 -17.30 -2.06 -4.03
C THR A 120 -16.78 -0.74 -4.67
N ASN A 121 -17.39 -0.25 -5.77
CA ASN A 121 -16.99 0.96 -6.51
C ASN A 121 -18.06 2.08 -6.55
N GLU A 122 -19.34 1.79 -6.30
CA GLU A 122 -20.45 2.75 -6.47
C GLU A 122 -20.35 3.97 -5.55
N TRP A 123 -19.63 3.83 -4.44
CA TRP A 123 -19.36 4.92 -3.51
C TRP A 123 -18.42 5.98 -4.10
N LEU A 124 -17.53 5.60 -5.02
CA LEU A 124 -16.64 6.56 -5.68
C LEU A 124 -17.45 7.53 -6.53
N ASP A 125 -18.33 7.01 -7.37
CA ASP A 125 -19.09 7.79 -8.34
C ASP A 125 -20.04 8.78 -7.68
N THR A 126 -20.51 8.45 -6.47
CA THR A 126 -21.48 9.24 -5.73
C THR A 126 -20.84 10.21 -4.73
N THR A 127 -19.52 10.16 -4.50
CA THR A 127 -18.78 11.09 -3.63
C THR A 127 -17.61 11.83 -4.33
N PRO A 128 -17.78 12.36 -5.55
CA PRO A 128 -16.66 12.82 -6.39
C PRO A 128 -15.82 13.94 -5.76
N ASN A 129 -16.38 14.70 -4.81
CA ASN A 129 -15.74 15.85 -4.18
C ASN A 129 -15.28 15.60 -2.73
N VAL A 130 -15.45 14.38 -2.20
CA VAL A 130 -15.07 14.07 -0.82
C VAL A 130 -13.58 13.74 -0.77
N ARG A 131 -12.85 14.47 0.09
CA ARG A 131 -11.44 14.20 0.38
C ARG A 131 -11.24 13.57 1.74
N TYR A 132 -10.18 12.78 1.88
CA TYR A 132 -9.85 12.03 3.09
C TYR A 132 -8.46 12.38 3.61
N ASN A 133 -8.26 12.22 4.93
CA ASN A 133 -6.95 12.32 5.57
C ASN A 133 -6.32 10.95 5.78
N VAL A 134 -7.13 9.91 5.85
CA VAL A 134 -6.68 8.53 5.94
C VAL A 134 -7.47 7.69 4.95
N ALA A 135 -6.79 6.87 4.18
CA ALA A 135 -7.39 5.83 3.36
C ALA A 135 -6.74 4.48 3.68
N ILE A 136 -7.55 3.46 3.94
CA ILE A 136 -7.10 2.10 4.27
C ILE A 136 -7.56 1.15 3.18
N CYS A 137 -6.68 0.74 2.29
CA CYS A 137 -7.00 -0.30 1.32
C CYS A 137 -6.66 -1.68 1.89
N LYS A 138 -7.61 -2.60 1.79
CA LYS A 138 -7.34 -4.02 2.02
C LYS A 138 -7.30 -4.76 0.71
N ASP A 139 -6.28 -5.60 0.59
CA ASP A 139 -6.07 -6.48 -0.56
C ASP A 139 -7.28 -7.40 -0.84
N TYR A 140 -8.18 -7.59 0.13
CA TYR A 140 -9.40 -8.41 -0.05
C TYR A 140 -10.33 -7.95 -1.20
N ALA A 141 -10.32 -6.67 -1.58
CA ALA A 141 -11.09 -6.20 -2.73
C ALA A 141 -10.40 -6.48 -4.08
N GLY A 142 -9.11 -6.84 -4.08
CA GLY A 142 -8.34 -7.28 -5.26
C GLY A 142 -8.03 -8.78 -5.30
N ILE A 143 -8.15 -9.51 -4.18
CA ILE A 143 -7.80 -10.94 -4.08
C ILE A 143 -8.71 -11.83 -4.94
N GLU A 144 -9.99 -11.50 -5.13
CA GLU A 144 -10.91 -12.37 -5.89
C GLU A 144 -10.81 -12.20 -7.42
N GLU A 145 -10.20 -11.12 -7.93
CA GLU A 145 -10.18 -10.80 -9.37
C GLU A 145 -8.78 -10.81 -10.01
N GLY A 146 -7.74 -11.20 -9.27
CA GLY A 146 -6.39 -11.42 -9.80
C GLY A 146 -5.33 -10.42 -9.32
N VAL A 147 -4.07 -10.81 -9.45
CA VAL A 147 -2.87 -10.11 -8.92
C VAL A 147 -2.72 -8.66 -9.43
N ASP A 148 -3.40 -8.35 -10.55
CA ASP A 148 -3.30 -7.09 -11.29
C ASP A 148 -4.52 -6.15 -11.14
N ASN A 149 -5.50 -6.46 -10.29
CA ASN A 149 -6.66 -5.57 -10.15
C ASN A 149 -6.27 -4.30 -9.36
N ASP A 150 -6.24 -3.14 -10.04
CA ASP A 150 -5.96 -1.81 -9.45
C ASP A 150 -7.19 -1.26 -8.72
N TYR A 151 -7.76 -2.08 -7.84
CA TYR A 151 -9.06 -1.85 -7.27
C TYR A 151 -9.08 -0.68 -6.28
N PRO A 152 -9.98 0.30 -6.47
CA PRO A 152 -9.74 1.59 -7.15
C PRO A 152 -8.67 2.44 -6.45
N TYR A 153 -7.40 2.02 -6.53
CA TYR A 153 -6.30 2.74 -5.87
C TYR A 153 -6.15 4.14 -6.43
N ALA A 154 -6.35 4.33 -7.75
CA ALA A 154 -6.25 5.63 -8.41
C ALA A 154 -7.22 6.66 -7.83
N GLU A 155 -8.49 6.30 -7.65
CA GLU A 155 -9.53 7.19 -7.20
C GLU A 155 -9.40 7.47 -5.69
N ILE A 156 -9.08 6.44 -4.89
CA ILE A 156 -8.78 6.60 -3.46
C ILE A 156 -7.57 7.53 -3.28
N TRP A 157 -6.53 7.34 -4.09
CA TRP A 157 -5.33 8.16 -4.09
C TRP A 157 -5.61 9.61 -4.46
N GLY A 158 -6.36 9.83 -5.54
CA GLY A 158 -6.74 11.17 -6.01
C GLY A 158 -7.56 11.95 -4.96
N ARG A 159 -8.28 11.25 -4.08
CA ARG A 159 -9.10 11.85 -3.00
C ARG A 159 -8.35 12.01 -1.68
N LEU A 160 -7.20 11.38 -1.52
CA LEU A 160 -6.35 11.57 -0.35
C LEU A 160 -5.71 12.96 -0.40
N ASN A 161 -5.85 13.74 0.69
CA ASN A 161 -5.23 15.05 0.79
C ASN A 161 -3.70 14.93 0.75
N ARG A 162 -3.04 16.02 0.35
CA ARG A 162 -1.60 16.17 0.56
C ARG A 162 -1.32 16.01 2.07
N HIS A 163 -0.29 15.24 2.42
CA HIS A 163 0.04 14.80 3.78
C HIS A 163 -0.94 13.80 4.41
N GLY A 164 -1.96 13.36 3.68
CA GLY A 164 -2.83 12.27 4.07
C GLY A 164 -2.09 10.94 4.16
N ILE A 165 -2.66 10.02 4.93
CA ILE A 165 -2.08 8.73 5.24
C ILE A 165 -2.77 7.68 4.40
N PHE A 166 -1.97 6.94 3.65
CA PHE A 166 -2.43 5.75 2.96
C PHE A 166 -1.96 4.52 3.76
N ALA A 167 -2.85 3.58 3.98
CA ALA A 167 -2.58 2.37 4.73
C ALA A 167 -2.98 1.16 3.91
N GLU A 168 -2.17 0.11 3.94
CA GLU A 168 -2.46 -1.12 3.21
C GLU A 168 -1.97 -2.36 3.96
N THR A 169 -2.73 -3.45 3.88
CA THR A 169 -2.23 -4.79 4.21
C THR A 169 -1.66 -5.42 2.94
N ILE A 170 -0.35 -5.54 2.84
CA ILE A 170 0.32 -6.05 1.61
C ILE A 170 0.27 -7.59 1.61
N GLY A 171 -0.39 -8.18 0.61
CA GLY A 171 -0.49 -9.64 0.46
C GLY A 171 0.84 -10.35 0.20
N ALA A 172 0.91 -11.63 0.60
CA ALA A 172 2.13 -12.45 0.55
C ALA A 172 2.60 -12.78 -0.88
N GLN A 173 1.76 -12.68 -1.92
CA GLN A 173 2.18 -12.90 -3.31
C GLN A 173 2.78 -11.66 -3.95
N ARG A 174 2.53 -10.46 -3.38
CA ARG A 174 3.15 -9.20 -3.79
C ARG A 174 4.45 -8.92 -3.02
N SER A 175 4.90 -9.84 -2.16
CA SER A 175 5.87 -9.62 -1.08
C SER A 175 7.35 -9.58 -1.50
N ILE A 176 7.67 -8.81 -2.54
CA ILE A 176 9.02 -8.24 -2.60
C ILE A 176 8.87 -6.83 -2.09
N GLU A 177 8.87 -6.70 -0.76
CA GLU A 177 8.58 -5.47 -0.02
C GLU A 177 9.15 -4.21 -0.67
N ALA A 178 10.40 -4.29 -1.13
CA ALA A 178 11.08 -3.17 -1.77
C ALA A 178 10.40 -2.69 -3.06
N PHE A 179 9.89 -3.59 -3.90
CA PHE A 179 9.22 -3.24 -5.15
C PHE A 179 7.89 -2.53 -4.96
N ASN A 180 7.05 -3.03 -4.04
CA ASN A 180 5.81 -2.34 -3.73
C ASN A 180 6.10 -0.99 -3.10
N PHE A 181 7.09 -0.90 -2.20
CA PHE A 181 7.51 0.38 -1.65
C PHE A 181 8.05 1.34 -2.72
N ALA A 182 8.78 0.85 -3.72
CA ALA A 182 9.21 1.61 -4.90
C ALA A 182 8.02 2.19 -5.66
N LYS A 183 7.05 1.33 -5.97
CA LYS A 183 5.81 1.67 -6.67
C LYS A 183 5.05 2.76 -5.94
N TYR A 184 4.86 2.65 -4.62
CA TYR A 184 4.22 3.71 -3.84
C TYR A 184 5.03 5.01 -3.85
N GLN A 185 6.36 4.95 -3.77
CA GLN A 185 7.20 6.15 -3.88
C GLN A 185 7.06 6.85 -5.23
N PHE A 186 7.07 6.07 -6.31
CA PHE A 186 6.81 6.58 -7.64
C PHE A 186 5.41 7.21 -7.74
N TYR A 187 4.43 6.66 -7.04
CA TYR A 187 3.08 7.21 -6.93
C TYR A 187 2.95 8.35 -5.91
N GLY A 188 4.05 8.97 -5.48
CA GLY A 188 3.97 10.16 -4.62
C GLY A 188 3.70 9.86 -3.15
N PHE A 189 4.02 8.65 -2.69
CA PHE A 189 4.03 8.31 -1.26
C PHE A 189 5.42 8.28 -0.66
N ARG A 190 5.51 8.54 0.65
CA ARG A 190 6.68 8.18 1.44
C ARG A 190 6.32 7.10 2.46
N PRO A 191 7.15 6.06 2.60
CA PRO A 191 6.96 5.06 3.63
C PRO A 191 7.07 5.71 5.02
N LEU A 192 6.12 5.41 5.92
CA LEU A 192 6.18 5.84 7.33
C LEU A 192 6.73 4.70 8.20
N PHE A 193 5.92 3.65 8.42
CA PHE A 193 6.28 2.50 9.24
C PHE A 193 5.23 1.38 9.07
N LYS A 194 5.60 0.16 9.47
CA LYS A 194 4.68 -0.96 9.63
C LYS A 194 4.11 -0.98 11.04
N VAL A 195 2.87 -1.38 11.19
CA VAL A 195 2.20 -1.53 12.48
C VAL A 195 2.20 -3.00 12.88
N VAL A 196 2.69 -3.27 14.10
CA VAL A 196 2.74 -4.60 14.69
C VAL A 196 1.97 -4.63 16.02
N THR A 197 1.61 -5.82 16.48
CA THR A 197 1.00 -6.02 17.80
C THR A 197 1.99 -5.67 18.91
N ALA A 198 1.50 -5.61 20.16
CA ALA A 198 2.36 -5.38 21.33
C ALA A 198 3.46 -6.46 21.49
N SER A 199 3.21 -7.68 21.01
CA SER A 199 4.16 -8.80 20.99
C SER A 199 5.00 -8.87 19.71
N ASN A 200 5.05 -7.79 18.91
CA ASN A 200 5.70 -7.73 17.59
C ASN A 200 5.14 -8.71 16.54
N GLY A 201 3.91 -9.17 16.72
CA GLY A 201 3.18 -9.96 15.72
C GLY A 201 2.68 -9.10 14.56
N ARG A 202 2.49 -9.72 13.40
CA ARG A 202 1.95 -9.03 12.22
C ARG A 202 0.45 -8.77 12.39
N ILE A 203 -0.02 -7.63 11.88
CA ILE A 203 -1.44 -7.27 11.82
C ILE A 203 -1.90 -7.37 10.36
N GLY A 204 -3.01 -8.08 10.11
CA GLY A 204 -3.51 -8.30 8.75
C GLY A 204 -2.81 -9.46 8.02
N PHE A 205 -2.86 -9.45 6.69
CA PHE A 205 -2.29 -10.48 5.82
C PHE A 205 -0.86 -10.16 5.37
N GLY A 206 -0.16 -11.18 4.84
CA GLY A 206 1.15 -11.06 4.19
C GLY A 206 2.22 -10.37 5.04
N ASP A 207 2.74 -9.25 4.55
CA ASP A 207 3.82 -8.47 5.19
C ASP A 207 3.32 -7.51 6.29
N GLY A 208 2.00 -7.50 6.51
CA GLY A 208 1.34 -6.78 7.59
C GLY A 208 0.86 -5.37 7.20
N PHE A 209 0.34 -4.65 8.19
CA PHE A 209 -0.27 -3.34 8.02
C PHE A 209 0.78 -2.24 7.87
N CYS A 210 0.91 -1.69 6.66
CA CYS A 210 1.92 -0.70 6.29
C CYS A 210 1.30 0.69 6.13
N LEU A 211 1.96 1.74 6.65
CA LEU A 211 1.53 3.12 6.50
C LEU A 211 2.48 3.94 5.63
N PHE A 212 1.87 4.83 4.85
CA PHE A 212 2.50 5.73 3.91
C PHE A 212 1.92 7.13 4.05
N GLN A 213 2.69 8.15 3.71
CA GLN A 213 2.23 9.53 3.64
C GLN A 213 2.28 10.05 2.21
N LYS A 214 1.16 10.60 1.72
CA LYS A 214 1.12 11.28 0.43
C LYS A 214 1.90 12.58 0.49
N VAL A 215 2.89 12.77 -0.39
CA VAL A 215 3.78 13.94 -0.35
C VAL A 215 3.39 15.03 -1.35
N ASP A 216 2.63 14.68 -2.38
CA ASP A 216 2.20 15.60 -3.43
C ASP A 216 0.67 15.84 -3.42
N SER A 217 0.23 16.73 -4.31
CA SER A 217 -1.18 17.07 -4.50
C SER A 217 -1.78 16.36 -5.72
N ALA A 218 -1.14 15.30 -6.20
CA ALA A 218 -1.48 14.75 -7.51
C ALA A 218 -2.82 14.00 -7.49
N THR A 219 -3.44 13.95 -8.67
CA THR A 219 -4.85 13.61 -8.94
C THR A 219 -5.01 12.16 -9.41
N ALA A 220 -6.24 11.63 -9.46
CA ALA A 220 -6.45 10.28 -9.99
C ALA A 220 -5.82 10.07 -11.38
N ASP A 221 -5.85 11.10 -12.24
CA ASP A 221 -5.24 11.04 -13.58
C ASP A 221 -3.71 10.98 -13.53
N ASP A 222 -3.07 11.72 -12.61
CA ASP A 222 -1.62 11.65 -12.40
C ASP A 222 -1.20 10.24 -11.93
N TYR A 223 -2.01 9.60 -11.10
CA TYR A 223 -1.76 8.23 -10.65
C TYR A 223 -1.88 7.23 -11.79
N ARG A 224 -2.94 7.32 -12.61
CA ARG A 224 -3.12 6.46 -13.79
C ARG A 224 -1.99 6.64 -14.80
N HIS A 225 -1.58 7.87 -15.04
CA HIS A 225 -0.43 8.14 -15.90
C HIS A 225 0.86 7.51 -15.36
N ARG A 226 1.09 7.57 -14.04
CA ARG A 226 2.23 6.90 -13.40
C ARG A 226 2.11 5.37 -13.47
N LEU A 227 0.92 4.80 -13.33
CA LEU A 227 0.71 3.36 -13.56
C LEU A 227 1.14 2.96 -14.97
N ASP A 228 0.71 3.69 -15.99
CA ASP A 228 1.07 3.42 -17.39
C ASP A 228 2.59 3.48 -17.60
N ILE A 229 3.23 4.53 -17.06
CA ILE A 229 4.69 4.67 -17.10
C ILE A 229 5.37 3.48 -16.43
N MET A 230 4.90 3.08 -15.25
CA MET A 230 5.51 1.99 -14.50
C MET A 230 5.33 0.63 -15.18
N GLY A 231 4.18 0.39 -15.82
CA GLY A 231 3.95 -0.80 -16.66
C GLY A 231 4.94 -0.85 -17.82
N GLY A 232 5.13 0.27 -18.54
CA GLY A 232 6.13 0.38 -19.60
C GLY A 232 7.57 0.18 -19.11
N LEU A 233 7.93 0.79 -17.98
CA LEU A 233 9.24 0.64 -17.34
C LEU A 233 9.53 -0.81 -16.94
N ALA A 234 8.56 -1.48 -16.32
CA ALA A 234 8.71 -2.88 -15.92
C ALA A 234 8.94 -3.79 -17.14
N GLY A 235 8.20 -3.58 -18.24
CA GLY A 235 8.42 -4.28 -19.50
C GLY A 235 9.83 -4.08 -20.06
N GLN A 236 10.32 -2.84 -20.12
CA GLN A 236 11.67 -2.53 -20.61
C GLN A 236 12.77 -3.14 -19.72
N ILE A 237 12.60 -3.15 -18.39
CA ILE A 237 13.55 -3.79 -17.47
C ILE A 237 13.56 -5.31 -17.69
N ILE A 238 12.39 -5.93 -17.87
CA ILE A 238 12.28 -7.37 -18.15
C ILE A 238 12.97 -7.70 -19.48
N GLU A 239 12.72 -6.93 -20.53
CA GLU A 239 13.36 -7.11 -21.84
C GLU A 239 14.88 -6.96 -21.76
N ALA A 240 15.37 -5.95 -21.03
CA ALA A 240 16.81 -5.75 -20.82
C ALA A 240 17.47 -6.92 -20.06
N LEU A 241 16.70 -7.60 -19.20
CA LEU A 241 17.16 -8.72 -18.38
C LEU A 241 16.74 -10.11 -18.91
N ASP A 242 16.04 -10.19 -20.05
CA ASP A 242 15.66 -11.43 -20.76
C ASP A 242 16.82 -12.44 -20.94
N PRO A 243 18.08 -11.99 -21.17
CA PRO A 243 19.22 -12.89 -21.17
C PRO A 243 19.37 -13.74 -19.90
N PHE A 244 18.80 -13.33 -18.77
CA PHE A 244 18.83 -14.08 -17.52
C PHE A 244 17.55 -14.88 -17.21
N TYR A 245 16.36 -14.36 -17.55
CA TYR A 245 15.08 -15.00 -17.18
C TYR A 245 14.85 -16.37 -17.81
N GLY A 246 15.13 -16.51 -19.11
CA GLY A 246 14.83 -17.75 -19.82
C GLY A 246 15.53 -19.01 -19.27
N ALA A 247 16.55 -18.85 -18.41
CA ALA A 247 17.33 -19.95 -17.85
C ALA A 247 17.41 -19.94 -16.31
N ASN A 248 16.83 -18.96 -15.61
CA ASN A 248 17.09 -18.70 -14.19
C ASN A 248 18.59 -18.72 -13.83
N ASN A 249 19.45 -18.34 -14.78
CA ASN A 249 20.89 -18.32 -14.64
C ASN A 249 21.34 -16.89 -14.80
N TYR A 250 21.81 -16.33 -13.70
CA TYR A 250 22.16 -14.93 -13.62
C TYR A 250 23.67 -14.68 -13.75
N THR A 251 24.48 -15.74 -13.84
CA THR A 251 25.94 -15.65 -13.92
C THR A 251 26.43 -15.04 -15.24
N PRO A 252 27.69 -14.55 -15.33
CA PRO A 252 28.27 -14.11 -16.60
C PRO A 252 28.21 -15.19 -17.70
N SER A 253 28.24 -16.47 -17.33
CA SER A 253 28.16 -17.59 -18.28
C SER A 253 26.81 -17.70 -18.99
N ALA A 254 25.73 -17.19 -18.39
CA ALA A 254 24.41 -17.12 -19.02
C ALA A 254 24.40 -16.25 -20.29
N LEU A 255 25.35 -15.32 -20.40
CA LEU A 255 25.49 -14.39 -21.52
C LEU A 255 26.36 -14.95 -22.67
N GLN A 256 27.04 -16.08 -22.48
CA GLN A 256 28.07 -16.59 -23.41
C GLN A 256 27.51 -17.36 -24.63
N HIS A 257 26.26 -17.81 -24.59
CA HIS A 257 25.69 -18.72 -25.60
C HIS A 257 24.35 -18.26 -26.20
N LYS A 258 23.89 -17.05 -25.91
CA LYS A 258 22.64 -16.52 -26.48
C LYS A 258 22.93 -15.84 -27.82
N ASP A 259 22.73 -16.52 -28.95
CA ASP A 259 23.06 -16.08 -30.32
C ASP A 259 22.43 -14.74 -30.80
N HIS A 260 21.71 -13.99 -29.96
CA HIS A 260 21.31 -12.59 -30.20
C HIS A 260 22.38 -11.57 -29.73
N VAL A 261 23.53 -12.06 -29.26
CA VAL A 261 24.72 -11.31 -28.87
C VAL A 261 25.34 -10.59 -30.08
N ASN A 262 25.66 -9.31 -29.93
CA ASN A 262 27.00 -8.90 -30.37
C ASN A 262 27.59 -7.72 -29.59
N ALA A 263 26.78 -6.70 -29.25
CA ALA A 263 27.30 -5.55 -28.49
C ALA A 263 26.82 -5.52 -27.03
N GLN A 264 25.53 -5.73 -26.80
CA GLN A 264 24.90 -5.43 -25.52
C GLN A 264 25.22 -6.44 -24.41
N ASN A 265 25.13 -7.73 -24.74
CA ASN A 265 25.49 -8.81 -23.83
C ASN A 265 27.01 -8.86 -23.59
N THR A 266 27.81 -8.45 -24.59
CA THR A 266 29.26 -8.31 -24.49
C THR A 266 29.64 -7.21 -23.50
N GLU A 267 28.94 -6.06 -23.57
CA GLU A 267 29.12 -4.95 -22.65
C GLU A 267 28.72 -5.34 -21.22
N LEU A 268 27.57 -6.01 -21.03
CA LEU A 268 27.16 -6.49 -19.71
C LEU A 268 28.12 -7.54 -19.16
N HIS A 269 28.51 -8.52 -19.99
CA HIS A 269 29.49 -9.54 -19.62
C HIS A 269 30.80 -8.87 -19.16
N LYS A 270 31.31 -7.89 -19.91
CA LYS A 270 32.48 -7.11 -19.50
C LYS A 270 32.29 -6.43 -18.15
N ILE A 271 31.16 -5.75 -17.95
CA ILE A 271 30.85 -5.12 -16.65
C ILE A 271 30.90 -6.15 -15.53
N MET A 272 30.36 -7.35 -15.75
CA MET A 272 30.33 -8.43 -14.75
C MET A 272 31.68 -9.13 -14.53
N THR A 273 32.56 -9.19 -15.54
CA THR A 273 33.83 -9.96 -15.45
C THR A 273 35.09 -9.11 -15.25
N GLU A 274 35.09 -7.85 -15.68
CA GLU A 274 36.26 -6.96 -15.58
C GLU A 274 36.30 -6.19 -14.25
N GLY A 275 35.13 -5.95 -13.63
CA GLY A 275 35.03 -5.54 -12.24
C GLY A 275 35.06 -6.75 -11.32
N VAL A 276 35.56 -6.63 -10.10
CA VAL A 276 35.50 -7.67 -9.06
C VAL A 276 34.05 -7.82 -8.55
N ILE A 277 33.11 -8.12 -9.46
CA ILE A 277 31.67 -8.24 -9.24
C ILE A 277 31.37 -9.73 -9.15
N SER A 278 31.43 -10.27 -7.94
CA SER A 278 31.21 -11.70 -7.66
C SER A 278 29.75 -12.06 -7.43
N ASN A 279 28.85 -11.07 -7.41
CA ASN A 279 27.43 -11.27 -7.16
C ASN A 279 26.59 -10.06 -7.61
N TRP A 280 25.28 -10.27 -7.68
CA TRP A 280 24.28 -9.25 -8.02
C TRP A 280 24.29 -8.00 -7.13
N SER A 281 24.61 -8.15 -5.84
CA SER A 281 24.61 -7.00 -4.92
C SER A 281 25.73 -6.01 -5.24
N GLN A 282 26.84 -6.48 -5.81
CA GLN A 282 27.92 -5.64 -6.33
C GLN A 282 27.59 -5.10 -7.72
N LEU A 283 26.93 -5.91 -8.57
CA LEU A 283 26.55 -5.48 -9.93
C LEU A 283 25.64 -4.26 -9.90
N ARG A 284 24.61 -4.25 -9.04
CA ARG A 284 23.75 -3.07 -8.86
C ARG A 284 24.53 -1.84 -8.38
N GLN A 285 25.54 -2.00 -7.53
CA GLN A 285 26.31 -0.86 -7.03
C GLN A 285 27.28 -0.29 -8.08
N SER A 286 27.45 -0.96 -9.22
CA SER A 286 28.33 -0.52 -10.30
C SER A 286 27.68 0.63 -11.10
N PRO A 287 28.29 1.82 -11.15
CA PRO A 287 27.82 2.91 -12.01
C PRO A 287 27.75 2.52 -13.49
N LEU A 288 28.62 1.60 -13.93
CA LEU A 288 28.63 1.09 -15.29
C LEU A 288 27.38 0.26 -15.58
N PHE A 289 26.96 -0.58 -14.63
CA PHE A 289 25.73 -1.36 -14.76
C PHE A 289 24.48 -0.46 -14.76
N ILE A 290 24.45 0.57 -13.90
CA ILE A 290 23.34 1.55 -13.89
C ILE A 290 23.27 2.27 -15.23
N SER A 291 24.40 2.75 -15.76
CA SER A 291 24.45 3.43 -17.06
C SER A 291 24.03 2.49 -18.19
N TRP A 292 24.45 1.23 -18.13
CA TRP A 292 24.06 0.19 -19.07
C TRP A 292 22.54 -0.06 -19.06
N MET A 293 21.93 -0.20 -17.88
CA MET A 293 20.47 -0.34 -17.74
C MET A 293 19.74 0.88 -18.27
N LYS A 294 20.16 2.10 -17.89
CA LYS A 294 19.52 3.35 -18.31
C LYS A 294 19.57 3.60 -19.81
N ALA A 295 20.63 3.16 -20.49
CA ALA A 295 20.72 3.26 -21.95
C ALA A 295 19.70 2.39 -22.69
N ARG A 296 18.99 1.50 -21.98
CA ARG A 296 17.98 0.57 -22.51
C ARG A 296 16.56 0.88 -22.03
N ILE A 297 16.42 1.96 -21.26
CA ILE A 297 15.13 2.44 -20.76
C ILE A 297 14.86 3.79 -21.43
N ASP A 298 13.82 3.85 -22.26
CA ASP A 298 13.44 5.06 -23.00
C ASP A 298 12.83 6.14 -22.08
N THR A 299 12.31 5.71 -20.93
CA THR A 299 11.71 6.59 -19.93
C THR A 299 12.78 7.11 -18.97
N PRO A 300 12.93 8.45 -18.81
CA PRO A 300 13.83 9.01 -17.81
C PRO A 300 13.53 8.49 -16.40
N ILE A 301 14.52 7.88 -15.76
CA ILE A 301 14.39 7.25 -14.45
C ILE A 301 15.55 7.67 -13.53
N SER A 302 15.25 7.95 -12.25
CA SER A 302 16.29 8.21 -11.25
C SER A 302 17.02 6.91 -10.88
N ASP A 303 18.28 7.00 -10.44
CA ASP A 303 19.04 5.81 -10.00
C ASP A 303 18.30 5.10 -8.86
N GLU A 304 17.76 5.88 -7.91
CA GLU A 304 16.98 5.38 -6.77
C GLU A 304 15.77 4.57 -7.21
N LEU A 305 14.95 5.08 -8.15
CA LEU A 305 13.77 4.36 -8.63
C LEU A 305 14.16 3.11 -9.43
N LEU A 306 15.20 3.21 -10.27
CA LEU A 306 15.71 2.06 -11.02
C LEU A 306 16.15 0.94 -10.07
N PHE A 307 16.86 1.28 -8.99
CA PHE A 307 17.29 0.29 -8.01
C PHE A 307 16.13 -0.40 -7.30
N GLU A 308 15.14 0.38 -6.91
CA GLU A 308 13.98 -0.13 -6.19
C GLU A 308 13.11 -1.02 -7.10
N LEU A 309 13.00 -0.67 -8.40
CA LEU A 309 12.36 -1.52 -9.43
C LEU A 309 13.15 -2.80 -9.74
N LEU A 310 14.46 -2.83 -9.49
CA LEU A 310 15.30 -4.02 -9.66
C LEU A 310 15.19 -5.02 -8.49
N VAL A 311 14.59 -4.63 -7.35
CA VAL A 311 14.55 -5.51 -6.16
C VAL A 311 13.67 -6.75 -6.30
N PRO A 312 12.53 -6.80 -7.03
CA PRO A 312 11.82 -8.05 -7.31
C PRO A 312 12.73 -9.13 -7.85
N PHE A 313 13.52 -8.73 -8.82
CA PHE A 313 14.39 -9.62 -9.55
C PHE A 313 15.48 -10.16 -8.62
N ARG A 314 15.81 -9.45 -7.54
CA ARG A 314 16.80 -9.89 -6.54
C ARG A 314 16.47 -11.25 -5.92
N LEU A 315 15.20 -11.56 -5.61
CA LEU A 315 14.88 -12.77 -4.84
C LEU A 315 15.13 -14.07 -5.61
N GLU A 316 15.03 -14.04 -6.94
CA GLU A 316 15.39 -15.18 -7.80
C GLU A 316 16.91 -15.28 -8.06
N MET A 317 17.68 -14.29 -7.59
CA MET A 317 19.05 -14.00 -8.03
C MET A 317 20.11 -14.06 -6.89
N LEU A 318 19.74 -14.48 -5.68
CA LEU A 318 20.53 -14.32 -4.44
C LEU A 318 21.71 -15.32 -4.22
N GLY A 319 22.12 -16.09 -5.23
CA GLY A 319 23.36 -16.87 -5.15
C GLY A 319 24.62 -16.01 -5.35
N SER A 320 25.74 -16.38 -4.73
CA SER A 320 27.02 -16.15 -5.40
C SER A 320 26.98 -16.90 -6.73
N TRP A 321 27.59 -16.35 -7.78
CA TRP A 321 27.70 -17.06 -9.05
C TRP A 321 28.32 -18.46 -8.88
#